data_AF-A0A7S1EW20-F1
#
_entry.id   AF-A0A7S1EW20-F1
#
_cell.length_a   1.000
_cell.length_b   1.000
_cell.length_c   1.000
_cell.angle_alpha   90.00
_cell.angle_beta   90.00
_cell.angle_gamma   90.00
#
_symmetry.space_group_name_H-M   'P 1'
#
loop_
_entity.id
_entity.type
_entity.pdbx_description
1 polymer ?
#
loop_
_entity_poly.entity_id
_entity_poly.type
_entity_poly.pdbx_seq_one_letter_code
_entity_poly.pdbx_strand_id
1 'polypeptide(L)'
;MAAATPGGLDVQATDGIPRDTLVALLKRKDRESKNLTVKLDVLEGRYVKVVRFNKILNKDRESFLRFSTELLPDSASAFEEAAAQEIPVNVDALLRNLAGVRATFEGVAEDRKVFQEFAELVFPGCEKVGELFQEPTLGSEALNTLQNCWVEQEELIEKEKAFLSQMARAQIEDKNREFEDLLAAKRKVQEDADELRNQITKLAKEKAQMLSQKLQGGQPREKEKRPEEIAVVEELPAQDRRFEDELLEAQRARNAAEAGERSAQDSARAAERRERETQERLDATLEQMRRLHQDMDQIRQEGESLRSQTRQAVEHKNTEVDELRAMVAELQKEVGSNSFIERFAAQQAGRDAEFRQQQKEREHLLGTLTEREKLLGLSYSQEKVLKDRIRELEAGHGRGMVANDYLKHVVLKYVEYTQKGDLKARTLIPVISKLLCLTREERKAIDRTALPQPLMYLNQAVGDAVVLIRGDETSDFTNVALRPDDVHPAFADDLTAEPGVDLGTNGTAV
;
A
#
# COMPACT_ATOMS: atom_id res chain seq x y z
N MET A 1 -42.64 -44.54 4.01
CA MET A 1 -41.46 -45.41 3.84
C MET A 1 -41.93 -46.85 4.00
N ALA A 2 -41.87 -47.63 2.94
CA ALA A 2 -42.20 -49.05 2.97
C ALA A 2 -41.12 -49.80 3.78
N ALA A 3 -41.52 -50.53 4.80
CA ALA A 3 -40.61 -51.38 5.57
C ALA A 3 -40.12 -52.50 4.64
N ALA A 4 -38.86 -52.40 4.20
CA ALA A 4 -38.20 -53.49 3.51
C ALA A 4 -38.15 -54.70 4.44
N THR A 5 -38.92 -55.73 4.11
CA THR A 5 -38.88 -57.02 4.78
C THR A 5 -37.44 -57.52 4.78
N PRO A 6 -36.87 -57.91 5.94
CA PRO A 6 -35.52 -58.45 5.99
C PRO A 6 -35.50 -59.73 5.15
N GLY A 7 -34.84 -59.65 3.99
CA GLY A 7 -34.66 -60.80 3.11
C GLY A 7 -34.01 -61.93 3.91
N GLY A 8 -34.67 -63.08 3.93
CA GLY A 8 -34.17 -64.28 4.60
C GLY A 8 -32.76 -64.57 4.11
N LEU A 9 -31.80 -64.56 5.03
CA LEU A 9 -30.42 -64.96 4.75
C LEU A 9 -30.44 -66.41 4.29
N ASP A 10 -29.94 -66.63 3.08
CA ASP A 10 -29.84 -67.96 2.46
C ASP A 10 -28.83 -68.81 3.24
N VAL A 11 -29.36 -69.63 4.17
CA VAL A 11 -28.58 -70.43 5.12
C VAL A 11 -27.69 -71.45 4.41
N GLN A 12 -28.04 -71.84 3.18
CA GLN A 12 -27.25 -72.80 2.39
C GLN A 12 -25.89 -72.24 1.94
N ALA A 13 -25.74 -70.91 1.86
CA ALA A 13 -24.47 -70.30 1.47
C ALA A 13 -23.39 -70.36 2.57
N THR A 14 -23.76 -70.68 3.83
CA THR A 14 -22.84 -70.63 4.98
C THR A 14 -22.26 -71.97 5.42
N ASP A 15 -22.77 -73.11 4.94
CA ASP A 15 -22.39 -74.45 5.42
C ASP A 15 -20.97 -74.90 5.02
N GLY A 16 -20.30 -74.20 4.09
CA GLY A 16 -18.94 -74.52 3.63
C GLY A 16 -17.84 -73.61 4.17
N ILE A 17 -18.16 -72.57 4.96
CA ILE A 17 -17.19 -71.56 5.38
C ILE A 17 -16.57 -71.96 6.73
N PRO A 18 -15.23 -72.05 6.85
CA PRO A 18 -14.58 -72.34 8.13
C PRO A 18 -14.99 -71.35 9.22
N ARG A 19 -15.30 -71.85 10.41
CA ARG A 19 -15.79 -71.07 11.56
C ARG A 19 -14.95 -69.82 11.84
N ASP A 20 -13.62 -69.94 11.74
CA ASP A 20 -12.70 -68.83 12.00
C ASP A 20 -12.82 -67.71 10.96
N THR A 21 -13.11 -68.06 9.71
CA THR A 21 -13.36 -67.09 8.63
C THR A 21 -14.68 -66.37 8.88
N LEU A 22 -15.71 -67.09 9.33
CA LEU A 22 -17.01 -66.52 9.65
C LEU A 22 -16.93 -65.55 10.84
N VAL A 23 -16.17 -65.90 11.90
CA VAL A 23 -15.89 -65.01 13.03
C VAL A 23 -15.10 -63.77 12.60
N ALA A 24 -14.11 -63.91 11.71
CA ALA A 24 -13.34 -62.79 11.19
C ALA A 24 -14.21 -61.82 10.36
N LEU A 25 -15.10 -62.36 9.51
CA LEU A 25 -16.06 -61.56 8.74
C LEU A 25 -17.06 -60.85 9.65
N LEU A 26 -17.54 -61.53 10.70
CA LEU A 26 -18.46 -60.95 11.68
C LEU A 26 -17.79 -59.80 12.46
N LYS A 27 -16.55 -60.00 12.94
CA LYS A 27 -15.76 -58.92 13.57
C LYS A 27 -15.49 -57.76 12.61
N ARG A 28 -15.22 -58.03 11.33
CA ARG A 28 -15.04 -56.99 10.30
C ARG A 28 -16.33 -56.20 10.08
N LYS A 29 -17.47 -56.88 9.99
CA LYS A 29 -18.80 -56.27 9.86
C LYS A 29 -19.20 -55.49 11.10
N ASP A 30 -18.87 -55.96 12.31
CA ASP A 30 -19.08 -55.22 13.55
C ASP A 30 -18.27 -53.93 13.59
N ARG A 31 -17.00 -53.97 13.15
CA ARG A 31 -16.16 -52.75 13.04
C ARG A 31 -16.72 -51.79 11.99
N GLU A 32 -17.15 -52.29 10.85
CA GLU A 32 -17.78 -51.50 9.78
C GLU A 32 -19.07 -50.84 10.29
N SER A 33 -19.93 -51.60 10.98
CA SER A 33 -21.16 -51.13 11.61
C SER A 33 -20.86 -50.01 12.62
N LYS A 34 -19.93 -50.22 13.55
CA LYS A 34 -19.50 -49.19 14.52
C LYS A 34 -18.97 -47.93 13.84
N ASN A 35 -18.17 -48.08 12.79
CA ASN A 35 -17.65 -46.95 12.02
C ASN A 35 -18.77 -46.17 11.31
N LEU A 36 -19.78 -46.87 10.78
CA LEU A 36 -20.95 -46.24 10.16
C LEU A 36 -21.81 -45.53 11.20
N THR A 37 -22.01 -46.10 12.38
CA THR A 37 -22.71 -45.44 13.50
C THR A 37 -22.02 -44.14 13.89
N VAL A 38 -20.70 -44.14 14.07
CA VAL A 38 -19.95 -42.91 14.40
C VAL A 38 -20.08 -41.85 13.29
N LYS A 39 -20.03 -42.26 12.01
CA LYS A 39 -20.25 -41.33 10.89
C LYS A 39 -21.66 -40.76 10.88
N LEU A 40 -22.65 -41.58 11.20
CA LEU A 40 -24.05 -41.19 11.30
C LEU A 40 -24.25 -40.18 12.43
N ASP A 41 -23.71 -40.43 13.62
CA ASP A 41 -23.76 -39.48 14.76
C ASP A 41 -23.15 -38.11 14.40
N VAL A 42 -22.02 -38.11 13.67
CA VAL A 42 -21.38 -36.87 13.21
C VAL A 42 -22.25 -36.14 12.19
N LEU A 43 -22.87 -36.85 11.25
CA LEU A 43 -23.77 -36.26 10.26
C LEU A 43 -25.05 -35.71 10.91
N GLU A 44 -25.63 -36.44 11.86
CA GLU A 44 -26.77 -35.97 12.65
C GLU A 44 -26.42 -34.70 13.44
N GLY A 45 -25.24 -34.68 14.08
CA GLY A 45 -24.74 -33.48 14.76
C GLY A 45 -24.57 -32.27 13.82
N ARG A 46 -24.11 -32.49 12.58
CA ARG A 46 -24.04 -31.43 11.55
C ARG A 46 -25.43 -30.99 11.09
N TYR A 47 -26.34 -31.93 10.87
CA TYR A 47 -27.72 -31.65 10.47
C TYR A 47 -28.45 -30.80 11.51
N VAL A 48 -28.35 -31.15 12.81
CA VAL A 48 -28.95 -30.37 13.91
C VAL A 48 -28.42 -28.94 13.93
N LYS A 49 -27.12 -28.74 13.70
CA LYS A 49 -26.52 -27.38 13.60
C LYS A 49 -27.11 -26.59 12.44
N VAL A 50 -27.24 -27.18 11.26
CA VAL A 50 -27.82 -26.53 10.07
C VAL A 50 -29.30 -26.17 10.31
N VAL A 51 -30.09 -27.08 10.87
CA VAL A 51 -31.50 -26.82 11.20
C VAL A 51 -31.63 -25.67 12.21
N ARG A 52 -30.76 -25.61 13.23
CA ARG A 52 -30.73 -24.51 14.19
C ARG A 52 -30.39 -23.18 13.51
N PHE A 53 -29.40 -23.17 12.61
CA PHE A 53 -29.00 -21.97 11.87
C PHE A 53 -30.12 -21.47 10.95
N ASN A 54 -30.77 -22.37 10.20
CA ASN A 54 -31.94 -22.03 9.38
C ASN A 54 -33.10 -21.47 10.21
N LYS A 55 -33.31 -21.97 11.43
CA LYS A 55 -34.33 -21.42 12.34
C LYS A 55 -34.01 -19.99 12.78
N ILE A 56 -32.74 -19.67 12.99
CA ILE A 56 -32.30 -18.30 13.32
C ILE A 56 -32.49 -17.39 12.10
N LEU A 57 -31.98 -17.79 10.93
CA LEU A 57 -32.14 -17.03 9.69
C LEU A 57 -33.61 -16.75 9.33
N ASN A 58 -34.51 -17.72 9.55
CA ASN A 58 -35.94 -17.49 9.30
C ASN A 58 -36.53 -16.46 10.27
N LYS A 59 -36.11 -16.46 11.55
CA LYS A 59 -36.53 -15.42 12.51
C LYS A 59 -35.98 -14.05 12.17
N ASP A 60 -34.74 -13.98 11.71
CA ASP A 60 -34.13 -12.72 11.28
C ASP A 60 -34.82 -12.18 10.03
N ARG A 61 -35.15 -13.06 9.08
CA ARG A 61 -35.97 -12.73 7.90
C ARG A 61 -37.35 -12.22 8.29
N GLU A 62 -38.05 -12.87 9.23
CA GLU A 62 -39.34 -12.41 9.73
C GLU A 62 -39.23 -11.05 10.42
N SER A 63 -38.18 -10.83 11.21
CA SER A 63 -37.92 -9.55 11.89
C SER A 63 -37.63 -8.44 10.89
N PHE A 64 -36.82 -8.73 9.86
CA PHE A 64 -36.54 -7.81 8.77
C PHE A 64 -37.80 -7.48 7.97
N LEU A 65 -38.64 -8.48 7.67
CA LEU A 65 -39.91 -8.25 6.99
C LEU A 65 -40.83 -7.34 7.81
N ARG A 66 -40.95 -7.58 9.12
CA ARG A 66 -41.70 -6.67 10.03
C ARG A 66 -41.15 -5.25 10.01
N PHE A 67 -39.83 -5.11 10.14
CA PHE A 67 -39.16 -3.81 10.06
C PHE A 67 -39.43 -3.11 8.72
N SER A 68 -39.36 -3.85 7.61
CA SER A 68 -39.64 -3.31 6.29
C SER A 68 -41.10 -2.88 6.12
N THR A 69 -42.06 -3.61 6.68
CA THR A 69 -43.48 -3.23 6.68
C THR A 69 -43.80 -2.08 7.63
N GLU A 70 -43.00 -1.91 8.70
CA GLU A 70 -43.16 -0.81 9.65
C GLU A 70 -42.56 0.50 9.11
N LEU A 71 -41.43 0.43 8.38
CA LEU A 71 -40.83 1.57 7.70
C LEU A 71 -41.56 1.99 6.42
N LEU A 72 -42.24 1.06 5.76
CA LEU A 72 -43.05 1.31 4.57
C LEU A 72 -44.53 1.16 4.96
N PRO A 73 -45.14 2.14 5.65
CA PRO A 73 -46.57 2.09 5.93
C PRO A 73 -47.33 1.92 4.61
N ASP A 74 -48.32 1.01 4.59
CA ASP A 74 -49.12 0.60 3.42
C ASP A 74 -49.30 1.74 2.42
N SER A 75 -48.38 1.79 1.47
CA SER A 75 -48.05 3.01 0.74
C SER A 75 -48.95 3.23 -0.46
N ALA A 76 -50.02 2.43 -0.59
CA ALA A 76 -51.03 2.62 -1.61
C ALA A 76 -51.69 4.00 -1.51
N SER A 77 -51.91 4.53 -0.30
CA SER A 77 -52.46 5.89 -0.11
C SER A 77 -51.37 6.98 -0.12
N ALA A 78 -50.17 6.69 0.38
CA ALA A 78 -49.06 7.65 0.40
C ALA A 78 -48.46 7.92 -0.99
N PHE A 79 -48.42 6.91 -1.87
CA PHE A 79 -47.96 7.07 -3.25
C PHE A 79 -49.02 7.71 -4.17
N GLU A 80 -50.32 7.52 -3.93
CA GLU A 80 -51.35 8.27 -4.67
C GLU A 80 -51.34 9.76 -4.32
N GLU A 81 -51.12 10.11 -3.04
CA GLU A 81 -51.02 11.50 -2.61
C GLU A 81 -49.69 12.15 -3.02
N ALA A 82 -48.60 11.37 -3.11
CA ALA A 82 -47.32 11.83 -3.66
C ALA A 82 -47.34 11.99 -5.18
N ALA A 83 -47.97 11.07 -5.93
CA ALA A 83 -48.14 11.18 -7.38
C ALA A 83 -49.01 12.39 -7.79
N ALA A 84 -49.97 12.78 -6.94
CA ALA A 84 -50.76 13.99 -7.13
C ALA A 84 -49.98 15.29 -6.78
N GLN A 85 -48.84 15.18 -6.10
CA GLN A 85 -47.95 16.30 -5.74
C GLN A 85 -46.59 16.27 -6.46
N GLU A 86 -46.39 15.39 -7.46
CA GLU A 86 -45.15 15.34 -8.22
C GLU A 86 -44.93 16.64 -8.99
N ILE A 87 -44.16 17.54 -8.37
CA ILE A 87 -43.44 18.61 -9.05
C ILE A 87 -42.64 17.91 -10.15
N PRO A 88 -42.80 18.31 -11.43
CA PRO A 88 -42.11 17.66 -12.53
C PRO A 88 -40.63 17.58 -12.20
N VAL A 89 -40.11 16.35 -12.16
CA VAL A 89 -38.70 16.07 -11.86
C VAL A 89 -37.86 16.98 -12.73
N ASN A 90 -37.11 17.89 -12.10
CA ASN A 90 -36.30 18.85 -12.82
C ASN A 90 -35.14 18.10 -13.48
N VAL A 91 -35.37 17.68 -14.72
CA VAL A 91 -34.41 16.91 -15.52
C VAL A 91 -33.08 17.66 -15.63
N ASP A 92 -33.10 18.99 -15.68
CA ASP A 92 -31.88 19.80 -15.74
C ASP A 92 -31.05 19.77 -14.44
N ALA A 93 -31.71 19.60 -13.28
CA ALA A 93 -31.03 19.40 -12.01
C ALA A 93 -30.42 18.00 -11.92
N LEU A 94 -31.13 16.96 -12.37
CA LEU A 94 -30.59 15.61 -12.44
C LEU A 94 -29.43 15.49 -13.43
N LEU A 95 -29.53 16.13 -14.60
CA LEU A 95 -28.45 16.18 -15.59
C LEU A 95 -27.22 16.91 -15.05
N ARG A 96 -27.40 18.00 -14.28
CA ARG A 96 -26.28 18.66 -13.58
C ARG A 96 -25.66 17.77 -12.52
N ASN A 97 -26.46 17.05 -11.74
CA ASN A 97 -25.93 16.11 -10.75
C ASN A 97 -25.18 14.95 -11.42
N LEU A 98 -25.71 14.41 -12.53
CA LEU A 98 -25.05 13.40 -13.34
C LEU A 98 -23.74 13.92 -13.96
N ALA A 99 -23.71 15.16 -14.43
CA ALA A 99 -22.50 15.80 -14.92
C ALA A 99 -21.45 15.97 -13.81
N GLY A 100 -21.88 16.35 -12.60
CA GLY A 100 -21.01 16.40 -11.42
C GLY A 100 -20.43 15.03 -11.06
N VAL A 101 -21.28 13.98 -11.03
CA VAL A 101 -20.84 12.60 -10.82
C VAL A 101 -19.86 12.15 -11.90
N ARG A 102 -20.13 12.48 -13.17
CA ARG A 102 -19.21 12.17 -14.28
C ARG A 102 -17.85 12.87 -14.12
N ALA A 103 -17.84 14.14 -13.75
CA ALA A 103 -16.60 14.87 -13.47
C ALA A 103 -15.82 14.24 -12.31
N THR A 104 -16.50 13.75 -11.27
CA THR A 104 -15.82 13.00 -10.20
C THR A 104 -15.24 11.67 -10.67
N PHE A 105 -15.92 10.94 -11.57
CA PHE A 105 -15.38 9.72 -12.17
C PHE A 105 -14.17 10.00 -13.08
N GLU A 106 -14.20 11.10 -13.83
CA GLU A 106 -13.06 11.54 -14.65
C GLU A 106 -11.85 11.91 -13.75
N GLY A 107 -12.07 12.62 -12.65
CA GLY A 107 -11.02 12.89 -11.66
C GLY A 107 -10.43 11.62 -11.03
N VAL A 108 -11.28 10.66 -10.64
CA VAL A 108 -10.82 9.36 -10.12
C VAL A 108 -10.02 8.57 -11.16
N ALA A 109 -10.34 8.71 -12.45
CA ALA A 109 -9.57 8.09 -13.53
C ALA A 109 -8.18 8.73 -13.71
N GLU A 110 -8.05 10.04 -13.51
CA GLU A 110 -6.76 10.74 -13.49
C GLU A 110 -5.93 10.36 -12.26
N ASP A 111 -6.53 10.38 -11.07
CA ASP A 111 -5.88 9.95 -9.82
C ASP A 111 -5.38 8.50 -9.94
N ARG A 112 -6.17 7.64 -10.58
CA ARG A 112 -5.78 6.27 -10.86
C ARG A 112 -4.58 6.16 -11.79
N LYS A 113 -4.47 6.99 -12.82
CA LYS A 113 -3.28 7.03 -13.69
C LYS A 113 -2.04 7.47 -12.91
N VAL A 114 -2.17 8.52 -12.11
CA VAL A 114 -1.07 8.99 -11.25
C VAL A 114 -0.64 7.90 -10.26
N PHE A 115 -1.61 7.19 -9.66
CA PHE A 115 -1.33 6.08 -8.76
C PHE A 115 -0.69 4.89 -9.49
N GLN A 116 -1.08 4.61 -10.74
CA GLN A 116 -0.43 3.62 -11.58
C GLN A 116 1.03 3.99 -11.88
N GLU A 117 1.29 5.23 -12.32
CA GLU A 117 2.65 5.71 -12.59
C GLU A 117 3.53 5.63 -11.33
N PHE A 118 2.97 5.99 -10.17
CA PHE A 118 3.64 5.85 -8.89
C PHE A 118 3.95 4.38 -8.55
N ALA A 119 2.98 3.48 -8.74
CA ALA A 119 3.17 2.05 -8.48
C ALA A 119 4.21 1.43 -9.43
N GLU A 120 4.21 1.81 -10.71
CA GLU A 120 5.21 1.36 -11.68
C GLU A 120 6.62 1.89 -11.36
N LEU A 121 6.72 3.10 -10.80
CA LEU A 121 8.00 3.66 -10.32
C LEU A 121 8.53 2.91 -9.10
N VAL A 122 7.66 2.55 -8.16
CA VAL A 122 8.02 1.81 -6.94
C VAL A 122 8.37 0.35 -7.25
N PHE A 123 7.61 -0.28 -8.15
CA PHE A 123 7.71 -1.70 -8.51
C PHE A 123 8.11 -1.90 -9.98
N PRO A 124 9.35 -1.52 -10.37
CA PRO A 124 9.76 -1.57 -11.77
C PRO A 124 9.75 -3.02 -12.28
N GLY A 125 8.96 -3.26 -13.33
CA GLY A 125 8.85 -4.56 -13.99
C GLY A 125 7.99 -5.61 -13.27
N CYS A 126 7.24 -5.24 -12.23
CA CYS A 126 6.34 -6.17 -11.55
C CYS A 126 5.05 -6.39 -12.35
N GLU A 127 4.92 -7.53 -13.03
CA GLU A 127 3.74 -7.88 -13.84
C GLU A 127 2.44 -7.85 -13.02
N LYS A 128 2.48 -8.31 -11.76
CA LYS A 128 1.33 -8.30 -10.83
C LYS A 128 0.76 -6.89 -10.62
N VAL A 129 1.64 -5.88 -10.55
CA VAL A 129 1.24 -4.47 -10.39
C VAL A 129 0.61 -3.95 -11.68
N GLY A 130 1.16 -4.29 -12.84
CA GLY A 130 0.55 -3.95 -14.12
C GLY A 130 -0.85 -4.55 -14.30
N GLU A 131 -1.03 -5.82 -13.91
CA GLU A 131 -2.31 -6.53 -13.98
C GLU A 131 -3.38 -5.89 -13.07
N LEU A 132 -3.00 -5.42 -11.88
CA LEU A 132 -3.90 -4.73 -10.94
C LEU A 132 -4.59 -3.50 -11.55
N PHE A 133 -3.88 -2.77 -12.40
CA PHE A 133 -4.41 -1.57 -13.06
C PHE A 133 -5.14 -1.87 -14.37
N GLN A 134 -5.33 -3.14 -14.77
CA GLN A 134 -6.17 -3.49 -15.92
C GLN A 134 -7.66 -3.58 -15.55
N GLU A 135 -8.00 -3.87 -14.27
CA GLU A 135 -9.39 -4.01 -13.83
C GLU A 135 -10.09 -2.65 -13.63
N PRO A 136 -11.36 -2.46 -14.01
CA PRO A 136 -12.02 -1.14 -13.95
C PRO A 136 -12.12 -0.52 -12.55
N THR A 137 -11.97 -1.30 -11.49
CA THR A 137 -11.97 -0.82 -10.09
C THR A 137 -10.90 -1.54 -9.28
N LEU A 138 -10.13 -0.80 -8.47
CA LEU A 138 -9.19 -1.39 -7.51
C LEU A 138 -9.98 -1.94 -6.32
N GLY A 139 -10.08 -3.28 -6.22
CA GLY A 139 -10.69 -3.94 -5.06
C GLY A 139 -9.82 -3.84 -3.81
N SER A 140 -10.34 -4.26 -2.66
CA SER A 140 -9.56 -4.37 -1.41
C SER A 140 -8.36 -5.33 -1.53
N GLU A 141 -8.44 -6.29 -2.45
CA GLU A 141 -7.35 -7.21 -2.79
C GLU A 141 -6.16 -6.50 -3.46
N ALA A 142 -6.39 -5.33 -4.08
CA ALA A 142 -5.33 -4.57 -4.74
C ALA A 142 -4.27 -4.06 -3.75
N LEU A 143 -4.71 -3.54 -2.61
CA LEU A 143 -3.82 -3.08 -1.56
C LEU A 143 -3.04 -4.24 -0.93
N ASN A 144 -3.68 -5.39 -0.74
CA ASN A 144 -2.99 -6.59 -0.25
C ASN A 144 -1.91 -7.06 -1.23
N THR A 145 -2.19 -7.05 -2.53
CA THR A 145 -1.23 -7.43 -3.55
C THR A 145 -0.06 -6.44 -3.62
N LEU A 146 -0.32 -5.13 -3.56
CA LEU A 146 0.74 -4.10 -3.48
C LEU A 146 1.59 -4.26 -2.20
N GLN A 147 0.95 -4.52 -1.06
CA GLN A 147 1.64 -4.77 0.20
C GLN A 147 2.53 -6.01 0.11
N ASN A 148 2.04 -7.09 -0.50
CA ASN A 148 2.84 -8.29 -0.71
C ASN A 148 4.02 -8.03 -1.66
N CYS A 149 3.82 -7.28 -2.75
CA CYS A 149 4.90 -6.88 -3.66
C CYS A 149 5.96 -6.03 -2.94
N TRP A 150 5.54 -5.14 -2.04
CA TRP A 150 6.43 -4.35 -1.20
C TRP A 150 7.29 -5.22 -0.29
N VAL A 151 6.67 -6.18 0.42
CA VAL A 151 7.41 -7.11 1.27
C VAL A 151 8.38 -7.97 0.45
N GLU A 152 7.96 -8.49 -0.71
CA GLU A 152 8.82 -9.25 -1.62
C GLU A 152 10.04 -8.41 -2.09
N GLN A 153 9.83 -7.13 -2.40
CA GLN A 153 10.89 -6.22 -2.82
C GLN A 153 11.84 -5.85 -1.66
N GLU A 154 11.32 -5.61 -0.45
CA GLU A 154 12.13 -5.37 0.74
C GLU A 154 13.01 -6.59 1.07
N GLU A 155 12.45 -7.80 0.99
CA GLU A 155 13.22 -9.03 1.17
C GLU A 155 14.32 -9.18 0.12
N LEU A 156 14.07 -8.79 -1.13
CA LEU A 156 15.05 -8.85 -2.20
C LEU A 156 16.19 -7.85 -1.95
N ILE A 157 15.85 -6.61 -1.57
CA ILE A 157 16.81 -5.58 -1.17
C ILE A 157 17.62 -6.04 0.05
N GLU A 158 17.00 -6.69 1.04
CA GLU A 158 17.70 -7.20 2.21
C GLU A 158 18.66 -8.34 1.84
N LYS A 159 18.26 -9.25 0.94
CA LYS A 159 19.13 -10.29 0.39
C LYS A 159 20.31 -9.70 -0.38
N GLU A 160 20.10 -8.67 -1.19
CA GLU A 160 21.17 -7.96 -1.92
C GLU A 160 22.12 -7.25 -0.96
N LYS A 161 21.60 -6.57 0.07
CA LYS A 161 22.43 -5.94 1.12
C LYS A 161 23.25 -6.98 1.88
N ALA A 162 22.65 -8.13 2.22
CA ALA A 162 23.35 -9.22 2.88
C ALA A 162 24.47 -9.80 1.99
N PHE A 163 24.18 -9.99 0.70
CA PHE A 163 25.16 -10.44 -0.29
C PHE A 163 26.31 -9.44 -0.47
N LEU A 164 26.03 -8.15 -0.63
CA LEU A 164 27.05 -7.10 -0.74
C LEU A 164 27.90 -7.00 0.54
N SER A 165 27.27 -7.12 1.71
CA SER A 165 27.96 -7.15 3.00
C SER A 165 28.89 -8.37 3.11
N GLN A 166 28.44 -9.55 2.66
CA GLN A 166 29.27 -10.75 2.62
C GLN A 166 30.46 -10.59 1.65
N MET A 167 30.22 -10.03 0.46
CA MET A 167 31.27 -9.77 -0.53
C MET A 167 32.29 -8.77 0.01
N ALA A 168 31.84 -7.69 0.67
CA ALA A 168 32.72 -6.72 1.31
C ALA A 168 33.57 -7.34 2.42
N ARG A 169 32.99 -8.22 3.25
CA ARG A 169 33.74 -8.96 4.28
C ARG A 169 34.78 -9.89 3.67
N ALA A 170 34.42 -10.65 2.64
CA ALA A 170 35.36 -11.52 1.93
C ALA A 170 36.52 -10.71 1.31
N GLN A 171 36.23 -9.57 0.70
CA GLN A 171 37.26 -8.68 0.17
C GLN A 171 38.19 -8.11 1.25
N ILE A 172 37.65 -7.76 2.43
CA ILE A 172 38.45 -7.34 3.59
C ILE A 172 39.32 -8.50 4.09
N GLU A 173 38.79 -9.72 4.17
CA GLU A 173 39.55 -10.91 4.57
C GLU A 173 40.70 -11.20 3.59
N ASP A 174 40.46 -11.13 2.29
CA ASP A 174 41.50 -11.33 1.28
C ASP A 174 42.57 -10.24 1.35
N LYS A 175 42.17 -8.97 1.56
CA LYS A 175 43.13 -7.87 1.76
C LYS A 175 43.92 -7.99 3.06
N ASN A 176 43.31 -8.51 4.12
CA ASN A 176 44.02 -8.81 5.36
C ASN A 176 45.03 -9.94 5.17
N ARG A 177 44.70 -10.99 4.41
CA ARG A 177 45.66 -12.06 4.05
C ARG A 177 46.83 -11.51 3.23
N GLU A 178 46.55 -10.71 2.19
CA GLU A 178 47.60 -10.05 1.41
C GLU A 178 48.51 -9.19 2.32
N PHE A 179 47.94 -8.47 3.28
CA PHE A 179 48.69 -7.67 4.23
C PHE A 179 49.55 -8.50 5.18
N GLU A 180 49.02 -9.62 5.69
CA GLU A 180 49.76 -10.59 6.51
C GLU A 180 50.94 -11.21 5.73
N ASP A 181 50.73 -11.59 4.47
CA ASP A 181 51.77 -12.11 3.59
C ASP A 181 52.88 -11.07 3.34
N LEU A 182 52.50 -9.81 3.10
CA LEU A 182 53.46 -8.71 2.95
C LEU A 182 54.24 -8.44 4.25
N LEU A 183 53.59 -8.54 5.41
CA LEU A 183 54.27 -8.42 6.70
C LEU A 183 55.25 -9.57 6.94
N ALA A 184 54.88 -10.80 6.58
CA ALA A 184 55.76 -11.96 6.66
C ALA A 184 56.98 -11.81 5.72
N ALA A 185 56.75 -11.40 4.47
CA ALA A 185 57.82 -11.11 3.52
C ALA A 185 58.76 -10.00 4.01
N LYS A 186 58.21 -8.92 4.58
CA LYS A 186 59.01 -7.85 5.19
C LYS A 186 59.88 -8.35 6.34
N ARG A 187 59.35 -9.20 7.23
CA ARG A 187 60.12 -9.79 8.34
C ARG A 187 61.29 -10.63 7.82
N LYS A 188 61.05 -11.46 6.80
CA LYS A 188 62.09 -12.28 6.18
C LYS A 188 63.22 -11.43 5.58
N VAL A 189 62.87 -10.39 4.81
CA VAL A 189 63.86 -9.45 4.25
C VAL A 189 64.64 -8.73 5.35
N GLN A 190 64.00 -8.42 6.47
CA GLN A 190 64.65 -7.81 7.62
C GLN A 190 65.63 -8.78 8.32
N GLU A 191 65.25 -10.05 8.48
CA GLU A 191 66.13 -11.11 8.98
C GLU A 191 67.35 -11.30 8.07
N ASP A 192 67.14 -11.39 6.74
CA ASP A 192 68.21 -11.50 5.75
C ASP A 192 69.16 -10.27 5.80
N ALA A 193 68.60 -9.06 5.97
CA ALA A 193 69.39 -7.84 6.09
C ALA A 193 70.23 -7.82 7.38
N ASP A 194 69.67 -8.28 8.50
CA ASP A 194 70.40 -8.38 9.76
C ASP A 194 71.47 -9.49 9.72
N GLU A 195 71.21 -10.60 9.02
CA GLU A 195 72.21 -11.63 8.76
C GLU A 195 73.39 -11.07 7.93
N LEU A 196 73.11 -10.37 6.84
CA LEU A 196 74.15 -9.72 6.01
C LEU A 196 74.94 -8.68 6.81
N ARG A 197 74.29 -7.88 7.65
CA ARG A 197 74.99 -6.95 8.58
C ARG A 197 75.91 -7.69 9.53
N ASN A 198 75.47 -8.83 10.08
CA ASN A 198 76.29 -9.67 10.96
C ASN A 198 77.49 -10.26 10.20
N GLN A 199 77.31 -10.73 8.97
CA GLN A 199 78.38 -11.23 8.10
C GLN A 199 79.40 -10.13 7.79
N ILE A 200 78.95 -8.92 7.42
CA ILE A 200 79.83 -7.77 7.18
C ILE A 200 80.61 -7.41 8.45
N THR A 201 79.95 -7.40 9.60
CA THR A 201 80.59 -7.10 10.90
C THR A 201 81.63 -8.17 11.25
N LYS A 202 81.36 -9.44 10.96
CA LYS A 202 82.30 -10.55 11.14
C LYS A 202 83.51 -10.42 10.22
N LEU A 203 83.30 -10.18 8.92
CA LEU A 203 84.38 -9.96 7.95
C LEU A 203 85.23 -8.73 8.31
N ALA A 204 84.61 -7.65 8.79
CA ALA A 204 85.33 -6.46 9.26
C ALA A 204 86.22 -6.78 10.47
N LYS A 205 85.71 -7.57 11.44
CA LYS A 205 86.50 -8.06 12.59
C LYS A 205 87.65 -8.97 12.16
N GLU A 206 87.41 -9.93 11.27
CA GLU A 206 88.43 -10.82 10.72
C GLU A 206 89.51 -10.02 9.96
N LYS A 207 89.11 -9.05 9.14
CA LYS A 207 90.05 -8.15 8.44
C LYS A 207 90.85 -7.30 9.41
N ALA A 208 90.23 -6.77 10.46
CA ALA A 208 90.92 -6.02 11.50
C ALA A 208 91.92 -6.90 12.28
N GLN A 209 91.55 -8.15 12.58
CA GLN A 209 92.46 -9.13 13.19
C GLN A 209 93.64 -9.46 12.27
N MET A 210 93.41 -9.72 10.98
CA MET A 210 94.46 -9.98 9.98
C MET A 210 95.41 -8.79 9.82
N LEU A 211 94.88 -7.56 9.80
CA LEU A 211 95.68 -6.34 9.78
C LEU A 211 96.49 -6.17 11.07
N SER A 212 95.89 -6.47 12.23
CA SER A 212 96.58 -6.41 13.52
C SER A 212 97.69 -7.46 13.60
N GLN A 213 97.46 -8.67 13.09
CA GLN A 213 98.47 -9.74 13.00
C GLN A 213 99.62 -9.34 12.07
N LYS A 214 99.32 -8.74 10.90
CA LYS A 214 100.34 -8.18 9.99
C LYS A 214 101.14 -7.03 10.61
N LEU A 215 100.51 -6.23 11.49
CA LEU A 215 101.17 -5.12 12.18
C LEU A 215 101.96 -5.55 13.43
N GLN A 216 101.58 -6.65 14.10
CA GLN A 216 102.17 -7.06 15.38
C GLN A 216 103.25 -8.16 15.29
N GLY A 217 103.44 -8.87 14.17
CA GLY A 217 104.44 -9.94 14.16
C GLY A 217 104.88 -10.52 12.82
N GLY A 218 106.07 -10.10 12.38
CA GLY A 218 107.11 -11.00 11.87
C GLY A 218 107.03 -11.43 10.40
N GLN A 219 107.99 -10.96 9.61
CA GLN A 219 108.53 -11.78 8.52
C GLN A 219 109.07 -13.11 9.07
N PRO A 220 108.77 -14.24 8.44
CA PRO A 220 109.74 -15.30 8.24
C PRO A 220 110.17 -15.30 6.77
N ARG A 221 111.46 -15.05 6.57
CA ARG A 221 112.18 -15.54 5.39
C ARG A 221 112.10 -17.07 5.42
N GLU A 222 111.48 -17.71 4.42
CA GLU A 222 111.70 -19.13 4.12
C GLU A 222 111.27 -19.39 2.67
N LYS A 223 112.24 -19.44 1.75
CA LYS A 223 112.85 -20.69 1.23
C LYS A 223 111.85 -21.53 0.44
N GLU A 224 111.77 -21.14 -0.82
CA GLU A 224 111.53 -21.95 -2.00
C GLU A 224 112.09 -23.39 -1.84
N LYS A 225 111.20 -24.38 -1.65
CA LYS A 225 111.51 -25.81 -1.73
C LYS A 225 110.79 -26.40 -2.94
N ARG A 226 111.60 -26.78 -3.94
CA ARG A 226 111.24 -27.65 -5.06
C ARG A 226 110.84 -29.05 -4.57
N PRO A 227 109.91 -29.75 -5.25
CA PRO A 227 109.70 -31.18 -5.07
C PRO A 227 110.67 -32.03 -5.92
N GLU A 228 111.16 -33.10 -5.28
CA GLU A 228 112.05 -34.20 -5.69
C GLU A 228 111.46 -35.01 -6.88
N GLU A 229 112.21 -35.32 -7.94
CA GLU A 229 113.15 -36.43 -8.14
C GLU A 229 112.51 -37.84 -8.24
N ILE A 230 112.48 -38.39 -9.47
CA ILE A 230 112.20 -39.80 -9.80
C ILE A 230 113.31 -40.28 -10.77
N ALA A 231 113.73 -41.54 -10.57
CA ALA A 231 114.60 -42.42 -11.37
C ALA A 231 116.11 -42.37 -11.01
N VAL A 232 116.73 -43.34 -10.33
CA VAL A 232 116.91 -44.81 -10.57
C VAL A 232 118.03 -45.12 -11.59
N VAL A 233 119.16 -45.59 -11.03
CA VAL A 233 120.18 -46.57 -11.53
C VAL A 233 121.12 -46.14 -12.66
N GLU A 234 122.45 -46.26 -12.46
CA GLU A 234 123.33 -47.26 -13.12
C GLU A 234 124.82 -47.12 -12.71
N GLU A 235 125.51 -48.26 -12.60
CA GLU A 235 126.92 -48.45 -12.23
C GLU A 235 127.85 -48.54 -13.47
N LEU A 236 129.01 -47.86 -13.42
CA LEU A 236 130.41 -48.24 -13.77
C LEU A 236 130.77 -49.19 -14.99
N PRO A 237 132.04 -49.17 -15.48
CA PRO A 237 132.39 -48.90 -16.89
C PRO A 237 133.04 -50.08 -17.66
N ALA A 238 133.13 -49.99 -19.00
CA ALA A 238 134.15 -50.67 -19.82
C ALA A 238 134.23 -50.16 -21.26
N GLN A 239 135.39 -50.41 -21.88
CA GLN A 239 135.96 -49.85 -23.12
C GLN A 239 135.40 -50.37 -24.47
N ASP A 240 135.76 -49.61 -25.51
CA ASP A 240 135.95 -49.99 -26.93
C ASP A 240 134.75 -50.37 -27.80
N ARG A 241 134.31 -49.41 -28.64
CA ARG A 241 134.12 -49.50 -30.12
C ARG A 241 133.42 -48.23 -30.64
N ARG A 242 134.22 -47.20 -30.95
CA ARG A 242 133.75 -45.95 -31.55
C ARG A 242 133.55 -46.13 -33.05
N PHE A 243 132.36 -45.73 -33.56
CA PHE A 243 132.05 -45.18 -34.89
C PHE A 243 130.73 -45.65 -35.52
N GLU A 244 130.08 -46.73 -35.06
CA GLU A 244 128.72 -47.11 -35.53
C GLU A 244 127.60 -46.72 -34.53
N ASP A 245 127.91 -46.60 -33.23
CA ASP A 245 126.96 -46.15 -32.20
C ASP A 245 126.66 -44.64 -32.26
N GLU A 246 127.59 -43.80 -32.75
CA GLU A 246 127.38 -42.34 -32.86
C GLU A 246 126.29 -41.97 -33.87
N LEU A 247 126.07 -42.79 -34.92
CA LEU A 247 125.02 -42.54 -35.92
C LEU A 247 123.63 -42.95 -35.39
N LEU A 248 123.56 -44.05 -34.64
CA LEU A 248 122.34 -44.57 -34.03
C LEU A 248 121.92 -43.75 -32.81
N GLU A 249 122.87 -43.21 -32.04
CA GLU A 249 122.63 -42.20 -31.01
C GLU A 249 122.20 -40.87 -31.60
N ALA A 250 122.79 -40.39 -32.70
CA ALA A 250 122.31 -39.18 -33.38
C ALA A 250 120.87 -39.31 -33.89
N GLN A 251 120.48 -40.50 -34.38
CA GLN A 251 119.13 -40.76 -34.86
C GLN A 251 118.12 -40.94 -33.70
N ARG A 252 118.53 -41.56 -32.59
CA ARG A 252 117.74 -41.62 -31.35
C ARG A 252 117.60 -40.24 -30.70
N ALA A 253 118.65 -39.42 -30.69
CA ALA A 253 118.63 -38.06 -30.20
C ALA A 253 117.72 -37.17 -31.05
N ARG A 254 117.71 -37.34 -32.38
CA ARG A 254 116.79 -36.63 -33.27
C ARG A 254 115.34 -37.06 -33.07
N ASN A 255 115.05 -38.35 -32.97
CA ASN A 255 113.69 -38.82 -32.68
C ASN A 255 113.21 -38.43 -31.27
N ALA A 256 114.12 -38.38 -30.28
CA ALA A 256 113.83 -37.87 -28.95
C ALA A 256 113.58 -36.35 -28.94
N ALA A 257 114.32 -35.59 -29.76
CA ALA A 257 114.10 -34.16 -29.96
C ALA A 257 112.77 -33.90 -30.69
N GLU A 258 112.44 -34.66 -31.74
CA GLU A 258 111.16 -34.55 -32.46
C GLU A 258 109.97 -35.00 -31.58
N ALA A 259 110.14 -36.02 -30.73
CA ALA A 259 109.13 -36.42 -29.74
C ALA A 259 108.99 -35.37 -28.62
N GLY A 260 110.10 -34.78 -28.18
CA GLY A 260 110.12 -33.67 -27.23
C GLY A 260 109.45 -32.41 -27.79
N GLU A 261 109.67 -32.10 -29.07
CA GLU A 261 109.04 -30.97 -29.75
C GLU A 261 107.53 -31.19 -29.92
N ARG A 262 107.09 -32.41 -30.30
CA ARG A 262 105.65 -32.74 -30.35
C ARG A 262 105.01 -32.69 -28.96
N SER A 263 105.67 -33.21 -27.93
CA SER A 263 105.19 -33.14 -26.55
C SER A 263 105.14 -31.69 -26.03
N ALA A 264 106.11 -30.86 -26.38
CA ALA A 264 106.13 -29.43 -26.09
C ALA A 264 105.01 -28.67 -26.84
N GLN A 265 104.77 -29.00 -28.11
CA GLN A 265 103.68 -28.43 -28.89
C GLN A 265 102.31 -28.85 -28.37
N ASP A 266 102.13 -30.11 -27.97
CA ASP A 266 100.86 -30.61 -27.42
C ASP A 266 100.59 -30.05 -26.03
N SER A 267 101.63 -29.90 -25.19
CA SER A 267 101.49 -29.22 -23.89
C SER A 267 101.23 -27.72 -24.03
N ALA A 268 101.84 -27.04 -25.00
CA ALA A 268 101.54 -25.65 -25.33
C ALA A 268 100.10 -25.48 -25.83
N ARG A 269 99.62 -26.36 -26.72
CA ARG A 269 98.23 -26.36 -27.19
C ARG A 269 97.24 -26.68 -26.06
N ALA A 270 97.59 -27.59 -25.15
CA ALA A 270 96.78 -27.89 -23.98
C ALA A 270 96.73 -26.71 -23.00
N ALA A 271 97.84 -25.99 -22.82
CA ALA A 271 97.89 -24.77 -22.02
C ALA A 271 97.03 -23.66 -22.64
N GLU A 272 97.12 -23.45 -23.96
CA GLU A 272 96.32 -22.47 -24.68
C GLU A 272 94.81 -22.78 -24.62
N ARG A 273 94.42 -24.06 -24.69
CA ARG A 273 93.00 -24.46 -24.49
C ARG A 273 92.52 -24.15 -23.08
N ARG A 274 93.32 -24.45 -22.05
CA ARG A 274 92.98 -24.11 -20.66
C ARG A 274 92.87 -22.60 -20.46
N GLU A 275 93.76 -21.82 -21.07
CA GLU A 275 93.71 -20.36 -21.00
C GLU A 275 92.42 -19.84 -21.63
N ARG A 276 92.05 -20.32 -22.83
CA ARG A 276 90.79 -19.96 -23.49
C ARG A 276 89.57 -20.38 -22.66
N GLU A 277 89.55 -21.59 -22.12
CA GLU A 277 88.46 -22.05 -21.22
C GLU A 277 88.35 -21.18 -19.97
N THR A 278 89.47 -20.72 -19.39
CA THR A 278 89.44 -19.80 -18.25
C THR A 278 88.98 -18.39 -18.63
N GLN A 279 89.35 -17.90 -19.82
CA GLN A 279 88.87 -16.63 -20.35
C GLN A 279 87.36 -16.68 -20.64
N GLU A 280 86.88 -17.73 -21.31
CA GLU A 280 85.46 -17.94 -21.58
C GLU A 280 84.64 -18.03 -20.28
N ARG A 281 85.16 -18.71 -19.25
CA ARG A 281 84.51 -18.73 -17.91
C ARG A 281 84.50 -17.35 -17.27
N LEU A 282 85.59 -16.59 -17.37
CA LEU A 282 85.67 -15.25 -16.82
C LEU A 282 84.70 -14.30 -17.54
N ASP A 283 84.63 -14.35 -18.86
CA ASP A 283 83.68 -13.59 -19.66
C ASP A 283 82.23 -13.97 -19.34
N ALA A 284 81.92 -15.26 -19.21
CA ALA A 284 80.60 -15.73 -18.78
C ALA A 284 80.22 -15.21 -17.38
N THR A 285 81.17 -15.19 -16.43
CA THR A 285 80.92 -14.64 -15.09
C THR A 285 80.73 -13.12 -15.11
N LEU A 286 81.47 -12.39 -15.96
CA LEU A 286 81.30 -10.95 -16.14
C LEU A 286 79.94 -10.61 -16.77
N GLU A 287 79.52 -11.38 -17.77
CA GLU A 287 78.18 -11.25 -18.36
C GLU A 287 77.08 -11.54 -17.34
N GLN A 288 77.23 -12.59 -16.54
CA GLN A 288 76.28 -12.90 -15.46
C GLN A 288 76.21 -11.78 -14.42
N MET A 289 77.35 -11.21 -14.02
CA MET A 289 77.37 -10.06 -13.09
C MET A 289 76.71 -8.81 -13.69
N ARG A 290 76.88 -8.56 -15.00
CA ARG A 290 76.20 -7.46 -15.70
C ARG A 290 74.69 -7.67 -15.73
N ARG A 291 74.22 -8.89 -16.01
CA ARG A 291 72.78 -9.23 -15.97
C ARG A 291 72.21 -9.02 -14.57
N LEU A 292 72.89 -9.52 -13.53
CA LEU A 292 72.45 -9.32 -12.15
C LEU A 292 72.42 -7.83 -11.74
N HIS A 293 73.36 -7.01 -12.22
CA HIS A 293 73.30 -5.56 -11.99
C HIS A 293 72.10 -4.93 -12.70
N GLN A 294 71.81 -5.32 -13.95
CA GLN A 294 70.63 -4.83 -14.68
C GLN A 294 69.34 -5.24 -13.96
N ASP A 295 69.24 -6.47 -13.50
CA ASP A 295 68.08 -6.97 -12.75
C ASP A 295 67.93 -6.23 -11.42
N MET A 296 69.04 -5.97 -10.71
CA MET A 296 69.02 -5.16 -9.49
C MET A 296 68.55 -3.72 -9.73
N ASP A 297 69.00 -3.09 -10.81
CA ASP A 297 68.58 -1.74 -11.18
C ASP A 297 67.10 -1.71 -11.58
N GLN A 298 66.60 -2.73 -12.29
CA GLN A 298 65.17 -2.88 -12.60
C GLN A 298 64.33 -3.04 -11.33
N ILE A 299 64.70 -3.94 -10.43
CA ILE A 299 64.01 -4.13 -9.15
C ILE A 299 64.02 -2.83 -8.33
N ARG A 300 65.13 -2.07 -8.38
CA ARG A 300 65.21 -0.77 -7.70
C ARG A 300 64.24 0.25 -8.30
N GLN A 301 64.16 0.36 -9.63
CA GLN A 301 63.24 1.25 -10.32
C GLN A 301 61.77 0.87 -10.06
N GLU A 302 61.45 -0.41 -10.11
CA GLU A 302 60.12 -0.93 -9.76
C GLU A 302 59.77 -0.63 -8.30
N GLY A 303 60.72 -0.82 -7.39
CA GLY A 303 60.55 -0.48 -5.97
C GLY A 303 60.36 1.02 -5.73
N GLU A 304 61.03 1.90 -6.48
CA GLU A 304 60.82 3.35 -6.43
C GLU A 304 59.46 3.74 -7.01
N SER A 305 59.04 3.13 -8.12
CA SER A 305 57.72 3.31 -8.73
C SER A 305 56.59 2.90 -7.77
N LEU A 306 56.64 1.69 -7.20
CA LEU A 306 55.65 1.21 -6.23
C LEU A 306 55.57 2.08 -4.97
N ARG A 307 56.73 2.57 -4.47
CA ARG A 307 56.74 3.51 -3.35
C ARG A 307 56.08 4.84 -3.71
N SER A 308 56.29 5.35 -4.92
CA SER A 308 55.65 6.58 -5.39
C SER A 308 54.14 6.43 -5.53
N GLN A 309 53.67 5.32 -6.11
CA GLN A 309 52.24 4.99 -6.23
C GLN A 309 51.57 4.83 -4.87
N THR A 310 52.24 4.16 -3.93
CA THR A 310 51.73 3.99 -2.56
C THR A 310 51.61 5.33 -1.85
N ARG A 311 52.59 6.24 -2.01
CA ARG A 311 52.51 7.60 -1.45
C ARG A 311 51.35 8.40 -2.04
N GLN A 312 51.15 8.35 -3.36
CA GLN A 312 50.02 9.00 -4.02
C GLN A 312 48.67 8.46 -3.54
N ALA A 313 48.55 7.13 -3.38
CA ALA A 313 47.33 6.52 -2.86
C ALA A 313 47.04 6.93 -1.40
N VAL A 314 48.08 7.02 -0.56
CA VAL A 314 47.95 7.50 0.82
C VAL A 314 47.57 8.99 0.87
N GLU A 315 48.19 9.83 0.04
CA GLU A 315 47.83 11.25 -0.07
C GLU A 315 46.38 11.42 -0.51
N HIS A 316 45.93 10.67 -1.51
CA HIS A 316 44.55 10.70 -1.97
C HIS A 316 43.55 10.23 -0.90
N LYS A 317 43.88 9.17 -0.16
CA LYS A 317 43.04 8.71 0.95
C LYS A 317 43.00 9.71 2.10
N ASN A 318 44.11 10.40 2.38
CA ASN A 318 44.12 11.46 3.38
C ASN A 318 43.22 12.64 2.96
N THR A 319 43.23 13.04 1.68
CA THR A 319 42.32 14.09 1.19
C THR A 319 40.85 13.70 1.33
N GLU A 320 40.48 12.46 0.99
CA GLU A 320 39.11 11.96 1.18
C GLU A 320 38.70 11.95 2.67
N VAL A 321 39.61 11.55 3.56
CA VAL A 321 39.35 11.53 5.00
C VAL A 321 39.13 12.94 5.55
N ASP A 322 39.90 13.92 5.07
CA ASP A 322 39.74 15.31 5.49
C ASP A 322 38.44 15.94 4.96
N GLU A 323 38.02 15.60 3.73
CA GLU A 323 36.70 15.99 3.18
C GLU A 323 35.55 15.40 4.00
N LEU A 324 35.61 14.11 4.34
CA LEU A 324 34.59 13.46 5.16
C LEU A 324 34.54 14.06 6.58
N ARG A 325 35.69 14.39 7.18
CA ARG A 325 35.73 15.08 8.48
C ARG A 325 35.11 16.47 8.42
N ALA A 326 35.35 17.22 7.35
CA ALA A 326 34.73 18.52 7.13
C ALA A 326 33.20 18.40 7.02
N MET A 327 32.71 17.42 6.26
CA MET A 327 31.28 17.15 6.12
C MET A 327 30.63 16.72 7.45
N VAL A 328 31.30 15.87 8.23
CA VAL A 328 30.81 15.49 9.57
C VAL A 328 30.77 16.70 10.51
N ALA A 329 31.77 17.59 10.46
CA ALA A 329 31.76 18.81 11.27
C ALA A 329 30.64 19.78 10.86
N GLU A 330 30.34 19.89 9.56
CA GLU A 330 29.21 20.67 9.04
C GLU A 330 27.87 20.07 9.50
N LEU A 331 27.67 18.76 9.34
CA LEU A 331 26.49 18.08 9.83
C LEU A 331 26.33 18.20 11.35
N GLN A 332 27.42 18.09 12.12
CA GLN A 332 27.38 18.31 13.57
C GLN A 332 27.01 19.75 13.92
N LYS A 333 27.47 20.73 13.13
CA LYS A 333 27.08 22.13 13.28
C LYS A 333 25.60 22.33 12.95
N GLU A 334 25.09 21.68 11.91
CA GLU A 334 23.67 21.70 11.55
C GLU A 334 22.79 21.01 12.59
N VAL A 335 23.23 19.88 13.14
CA VAL A 335 22.55 19.15 14.22
C VAL A 335 22.59 19.95 15.53
N GLY A 336 23.70 20.63 15.80
CA GLY A 336 23.85 21.50 16.98
C GLY A 336 23.10 22.84 16.85
N SER A 337 22.86 23.31 15.62
CA SER A 337 21.98 24.44 15.39
C SER A 337 20.53 23.96 15.42
N ASN A 338 19.75 24.45 16.37
CA ASN A 338 18.32 24.20 16.44
C ASN A 338 17.52 24.69 15.21
N SER A 339 18.17 25.10 14.11
CA SER A 339 17.55 25.55 12.86
C SER A 339 16.63 24.49 12.25
N PHE A 340 16.93 23.20 12.43
CA PHE A 340 16.03 22.13 12.01
C PHE A 340 14.73 22.15 12.84
N ILE A 341 14.85 22.22 14.17
CA ILE A 341 13.71 22.29 15.09
C ILE A 341 12.91 23.57 14.85
N GLU A 342 13.56 24.71 14.61
CA GLU A 342 12.91 25.99 14.30
C GLU A 342 12.16 25.94 12.96
N ARG A 343 12.73 25.33 11.92
CA ARG A 343 12.02 25.13 10.64
C ARG A 343 10.81 24.22 10.81
N PHE A 344 10.94 23.13 11.56
CA PHE A 344 9.81 22.23 11.84
C PHE A 344 8.74 22.90 12.69
N ALA A 345 9.12 23.68 13.69
CA ALA A 345 8.19 24.47 14.50
C ALA A 345 7.47 25.52 13.67
N ALA A 346 8.17 26.21 12.76
CA ALA A 346 7.57 27.17 11.84
C ALA A 346 6.62 26.50 10.85
N GLN A 347 6.99 25.33 10.30
CA GLN A 347 6.12 24.56 9.42
C GLN A 347 4.87 24.07 10.15
N GLN A 348 5.01 23.58 11.38
CA GLN A 348 3.88 23.15 12.20
C GLN A 348 2.97 24.33 12.55
N ALA A 349 3.53 25.48 12.91
CA ALA A 349 2.75 26.70 13.15
C ALA A 349 1.98 27.17 11.90
N GLY A 350 2.58 27.01 10.70
CA GLY A 350 1.92 27.26 9.42
C GLY A 350 0.72 26.34 9.19
N ARG A 351 0.90 25.03 9.37
CA ARG A 351 -0.19 24.05 9.26
C ARG A 351 -1.31 24.31 10.27
N ASP A 352 -0.97 24.64 11.51
CA ASP A 352 -1.96 24.97 12.55
C ASP A 352 -2.74 26.25 12.21
N ALA A 353 -2.09 27.24 11.58
CA ALA A 353 -2.76 28.44 11.10
C ALA A 353 -3.72 28.17 9.94
N GLU A 354 -3.31 27.36 8.96
CA GLU A 354 -4.17 26.91 7.86
C GLU A 354 -5.36 26.09 8.37
N PHE A 355 -5.13 25.17 9.30
CA PHE A 355 -6.21 24.38 9.92
C PHE A 355 -7.23 25.27 10.63
N ARG A 356 -6.77 26.27 11.41
CA ARG A 356 -7.66 27.25 12.05
C ARG A 356 -8.43 28.09 11.04
N GLN A 357 -7.83 28.42 9.90
CA GLN A 357 -8.52 29.13 8.82
C GLN A 357 -9.61 28.27 8.19
N GLN A 358 -9.29 27.02 7.82
CA GLN A 358 -10.26 26.06 7.28
C GLN A 358 -11.41 25.79 8.27
N GLN A 359 -11.10 25.72 9.57
CA GLN A 359 -12.13 25.58 10.61
C GLN A 359 -13.08 26.77 10.64
N LYS A 360 -12.56 28.01 10.56
CA LYS A 360 -13.40 29.23 10.46
C LYS A 360 -14.25 29.25 9.19
N GLU A 361 -13.69 28.85 8.06
CA GLU A 361 -14.44 28.74 6.80
C GLU A 361 -15.55 27.70 6.90
N ARG A 362 -15.28 26.55 7.54
CA ARG A 362 -16.29 25.51 7.79
C ARG A 362 -17.41 26.03 8.70
N GLU A 363 -17.08 26.71 9.78
CA GLU A 363 -18.05 27.33 10.70
C GLU A 363 -18.90 28.38 9.98
N HIS A 364 -18.28 29.20 9.13
CA HIS A 364 -19.00 30.17 8.30
C HIS A 364 -19.99 29.49 7.33
N LEU A 365 -19.54 28.45 6.61
CA LEU A 365 -20.41 27.70 5.69
C LEU A 365 -21.56 27.01 6.43
N LEU A 366 -21.31 26.42 7.59
CA LEU A 366 -22.37 25.87 8.44
C LEU A 366 -23.38 26.95 8.85
N GLY A 367 -22.91 28.14 9.23
CA GLY A 367 -23.77 29.31 9.46
C GLY A 367 -24.68 29.60 8.26
N THR A 368 -24.11 29.71 7.05
CA THR A 368 -24.90 29.97 5.83
C THR A 368 -25.89 28.86 5.48
N LEU A 369 -25.57 27.59 5.78
CA LEU A 369 -26.49 26.48 5.59
C LEU A 369 -27.68 26.57 6.55
N THR A 370 -27.43 26.84 7.84
CA THR A 370 -28.52 26.99 8.82
C THR A 370 -29.42 28.19 8.50
N GLU A 371 -28.86 29.29 7.97
CA GLU A 371 -29.65 30.42 7.49
C GLU A 371 -30.52 30.05 6.29
N ARG A 372 -29.98 29.31 5.32
CA ARG A 372 -30.75 28.81 4.17
C ARG A 372 -31.85 27.86 4.58
N GLU A 373 -31.60 26.95 5.51
CA GLU A 373 -32.63 26.05 6.06
C GLU A 373 -33.77 26.83 6.74
N LYS A 374 -33.45 27.89 7.50
CA LYS A 374 -34.46 28.79 8.08
C LYS A 374 -35.28 29.50 7.01
N LEU A 375 -34.63 30.02 5.96
CA LEU A 375 -35.32 30.67 4.84
C LEU A 375 -36.21 29.70 4.07
N LEU A 376 -35.75 28.45 3.89
CA LEU A 376 -36.52 27.39 3.24
C LEU A 376 -37.76 27.03 4.10
N GLY A 377 -37.59 26.90 5.42
CA GLY A 377 -38.69 26.67 6.36
C GLY A 377 -39.72 27.81 6.33
N LEU A 378 -39.26 29.06 6.29
CA LEU A 378 -40.14 30.22 6.14
C LEU A 378 -40.89 30.18 4.80
N SER A 379 -40.20 29.88 3.70
CA SER A 379 -40.80 29.73 2.37
C SER A 379 -41.90 28.65 2.35
N TYR A 380 -41.67 27.48 2.95
CA TYR A 380 -42.69 26.44 3.05
C TYR A 380 -43.90 26.87 3.88
N SER A 381 -43.68 27.58 4.99
CA SER A 381 -44.79 28.13 5.78
C SER A 381 -45.62 29.16 5.01
N GLN A 382 -44.96 30.02 4.23
CA GLN A 382 -45.63 31.01 3.38
C GLN A 382 -46.42 30.32 2.26
N GLU A 383 -45.83 29.32 1.61
CA GLU A 383 -46.50 28.53 0.58
C GLU A 383 -47.75 27.84 1.12
N LYS A 384 -47.68 27.27 2.34
CA LYS A 384 -48.83 26.66 3.01
C LYS A 384 -49.96 27.67 3.23
N VAL A 385 -49.65 28.86 3.78
CA VAL A 385 -50.64 29.93 4.00
C VAL A 385 -51.26 30.40 2.68
N LEU A 386 -50.46 30.53 1.62
CA LEU A 386 -50.95 30.91 0.29
C LEU A 386 -51.87 29.83 -0.30
N LYS A 387 -51.50 28.55 -0.20
CA LYS A 387 -52.33 27.42 -0.62
C LYS A 387 -53.66 27.39 0.14
N ASP A 388 -53.64 27.60 1.44
CA ASP A 388 -54.86 27.65 2.26
C ASP A 388 -55.75 28.84 1.86
N ARG A 389 -55.15 30.01 1.60
CA ARG A 389 -55.89 31.19 1.11
C ARG A 389 -56.48 30.99 -0.29
N ILE A 390 -55.75 30.33 -1.19
CA ILE A 390 -56.26 29.97 -2.52
C ILE A 390 -57.47 29.04 -2.36
N ARG A 391 -57.37 28.00 -1.54
CA ARG A 391 -58.50 27.09 -1.25
C ARG A 391 -59.71 27.82 -0.69
N GLU A 392 -59.49 28.78 0.23
CA GLU A 392 -60.57 29.61 0.78
C GLU A 392 -61.24 30.48 -0.31
N LEU A 393 -60.44 31.11 -1.18
CA LEU A 393 -60.93 31.92 -2.29
C LEU A 393 -61.67 31.08 -3.32
N GLU A 394 -61.15 29.90 -3.68
CA GLU A 394 -61.77 28.96 -4.62
C GLU A 394 -63.09 28.41 -4.07
N ALA A 395 -63.15 28.08 -2.78
CA ALA A 395 -64.38 27.68 -2.10
C ALA A 395 -65.43 28.80 -2.13
N GLY A 396 -65.01 30.07 -2.04
CA GLY A 396 -65.87 31.25 -2.18
C GLY A 396 -66.30 31.54 -3.63
N HIS A 397 -65.42 31.29 -4.61
CA HIS A 397 -65.65 31.64 -6.02
C HIS A 397 -66.46 30.58 -6.78
N GLY A 398 -66.33 29.29 -6.40
CA GLY A 398 -66.94 28.16 -7.12
C GLY A 398 -68.46 28.04 -7.06
N ARG A 399 -69.17 28.84 -6.27
CA ARG A 399 -70.65 28.73 -6.10
C ARG A 399 -71.46 29.93 -6.60
N GLY A 400 -70.83 31.03 -6.99
CA GLY A 400 -71.50 32.33 -7.01
C GLY A 400 -72.17 32.78 -8.32
N MET A 401 -71.44 32.85 -9.43
CA MET A 401 -71.76 33.92 -10.39
C MET A 401 -72.49 33.53 -11.69
N VAL A 402 -72.35 32.31 -12.22
CA VAL A 402 -72.84 32.05 -13.60
C VAL A 402 -74.12 31.22 -13.65
N ALA A 403 -74.39 30.35 -12.66
CA ALA A 403 -75.62 29.57 -12.62
C ALA A 403 -76.80 30.30 -11.97
N ASN A 404 -76.54 31.28 -11.09
CA ASN A 404 -77.58 31.85 -10.24
C ASN A 404 -78.58 32.72 -11.02
N ASP A 405 -78.12 33.45 -12.04
CA ASP A 405 -78.99 34.34 -12.81
C ASP A 405 -79.89 33.59 -13.81
N TYR A 406 -79.38 32.54 -14.47
CA TYR A 406 -80.22 31.66 -15.29
C TYR A 406 -81.33 31.02 -14.44
N LEU A 407 -80.97 30.60 -13.24
CA LEU A 407 -81.82 29.85 -12.34
C LEU A 407 -82.87 30.74 -11.66
N LYS A 408 -82.52 32.00 -11.34
CA LYS A 408 -83.50 33.06 -11.01
C LYS A 408 -84.49 33.28 -12.14
N HIS A 409 -84.03 33.28 -13.40
CA HIS A 409 -84.91 33.47 -14.56
C HIS A 409 -85.89 32.29 -14.72
N VAL A 410 -85.44 31.05 -14.49
CA VAL A 410 -86.30 29.87 -14.46
C VAL A 410 -87.35 29.99 -13.35
N VAL A 411 -86.95 30.37 -12.13
CA VAL A 411 -87.90 30.58 -11.01
C VAL A 411 -88.96 31.62 -11.36
N LEU A 412 -88.55 32.78 -11.90
CA LEU A 412 -89.46 33.85 -12.29
C LEU A 412 -90.49 33.37 -13.34
N LYS A 413 -90.05 32.60 -14.35
CA LYS A 413 -90.94 31.98 -15.34
C LYS A 413 -91.99 31.06 -14.71
N TYR A 414 -91.60 30.23 -13.74
CA TYR A 414 -92.55 29.35 -13.05
C TYR A 414 -93.56 30.11 -12.19
N VAL A 415 -93.14 31.22 -11.57
CA VAL A 415 -94.05 32.13 -10.86
C VAL A 415 -95.05 32.77 -11.83
N GLU A 416 -94.59 33.26 -12.99
CA GLU A 416 -95.46 33.80 -14.04
C GLU A 416 -96.50 32.78 -14.54
N TYR A 417 -96.10 31.52 -14.77
CA TYR A 417 -97.03 30.47 -15.19
C TYR A 417 -98.08 30.18 -14.12
N THR A 418 -97.70 30.27 -12.85
CA THR A 418 -98.60 30.07 -11.72
C THR A 418 -99.62 31.21 -11.62
N GLN A 419 -99.21 32.45 -11.87
CA GLN A 419 -100.10 33.61 -11.95
C GLN A 419 -101.10 33.50 -13.11
N LYS A 420 -100.70 32.87 -14.22
CA LYS A 420 -101.57 32.57 -15.37
C LYS A 420 -102.53 31.41 -15.13
N GLY A 421 -102.49 30.78 -13.96
CA GLY A 421 -103.42 29.72 -13.56
C GLY A 421 -102.96 28.30 -13.90
N ASP A 422 -101.69 28.08 -14.26
CA ASP A 422 -101.18 26.71 -14.46
C ASP A 422 -100.93 26.02 -13.11
N LEU A 423 -101.83 25.09 -12.78
CA LEU A 423 -101.78 24.30 -11.55
C LEU A 423 -100.55 23.38 -11.48
N LYS A 424 -99.96 22.98 -12.62
CA LYS A 424 -98.76 22.13 -12.66
C LYS A 424 -97.49 22.92 -12.33
N ALA A 425 -97.43 24.18 -12.70
CA ALA A 425 -96.32 25.06 -12.33
C ALA A 425 -96.26 25.27 -10.81
N ARG A 426 -97.44 25.41 -10.18
CA ARG A 426 -97.56 25.63 -8.72
C ARG A 426 -96.96 24.52 -7.87
N THR A 427 -97.12 23.26 -8.26
CA THR A 427 -96.60 22.11 -7.50
C THR A 427 -95.08 21.96 -7.59
N LEU A 428 -94.46 22.57 -8.60
CA LEU A 428 -93.01 22.55 -8.80
C LEU A 428 -92.27 23.65 -8.03
N ILE A 429 -92.95 24.73 -7.65
CA ILE A 429 -92.34 25.86 -6.91
C ILE A 429 -91.63 25.41 -5.62
N PRO A 430 -92.20 24.54 -4.75
CA PRO A 430 -91.50 24.09 -3.55
C PRO A 430 -90.28 23.24 -3.85
N VAL A 431 -90.32 22.46 -4.93
CA VAL A 431 -89.21 21.58 -5.37
C VAL A 431 -88.06 22.43 -5.90
N ILE A 432 -88.36 23.39 -6.78
CA ILE A 432 -87.38 24.35 -7.30
C ILE A 432 -86.80 25.16 -6.12
N SER A 433 -87.63 25.70 -5.24
CA SER A 433 -87.17 26.45 -4.06
C SER A 433 -86.24 25.65 -3.16
N LYS A 434 -86.45 24.33 -3.05
CA LYS A 434 -85.59 23.42 -2.28
C LYS A 434 -84.27 23.11 -3.01
N LEU A 435 -84.31 22.89 -4.32
CA LEU A 435 -83.11 22.67 -5.15
C LEU A 435 -82.19 23.90 -5.18
N LEU A 436 -82.77 25.10 -5.07
CA LEU A 436 -82.05 26.36 -5.09
C LEU A 436 -81.60 26.84 -3.72
N CYS A 437 -81.89 26.07 -2.67
CA CYS A 437 -81.56 26.44 -1.29
C CYS A 437 -82.03 27.86 -0.91
N LEU A 438 -83.18 28.31 -1.45
CA LEU A 438 -83.68 29.66 -1.20
C LEU A 438 -83.87 29.90 0.30
N THR A 439 -83.54 31.09 0.77
CA THR A 439 -83.76 31.49 2.15
C THR A 439 -85.26 31.46 2.50
N ARG A 440 -85.58 31.41 3.79
CA ARG A 440 -86.98 31.36 4.26
C ARG A 440 -87.77 32.60 3.84
N GLU A 441 -87.10 33.74 3.67
CA GLU A 441 -87.69 35.01 3.26
C GLU A 441 -88.00 35.01 1.75
N GLU A 442 -87.07 34.56 0.93
CA GLU A 442 -87.25 34.42 -0.52
C GLU A 442 -88.38 33.43 -0.85
N ARG A 443 -88.46 32.30 -0.13
CA ARG A 443 -89.57 31.34 -0.27
C ARG A 443 -90.91 31.99 0.03
N LYS A 444 -91.01 32.78 1.10
CA LYS A 444 -92.24 33.52 1.43
C LYS A 444 -92.61 34.53 0.36
N ALA A 445 -91.63 35.21 -0.25
CA ALA A 445 -91.89 36.17 -1.32
C ALA A 445 -92.43 35.49 -2.60
N ILE A 446 -91.88 34.33 -2.95
CA ILE A 446 -92.33 33.51 -4.08
C ILE A 446 -93.71 32.92 -3.82
N ASP A 447 -93.95 32.37 -2.63
CA ASP A 447 -95.25 31.79 -2.27
C ASP A 447 -96.36 32.85 -2.22
N ARG A 448 -96.05 34.09 -1.81
CA ARG A 448 -96.99 35.21 -1.84
C ARG A 448 -97.37 35.61 -3.28
N THR A 449 -96.41 35.63 -4.19
CA THR A 449 -96.63 36.02 -5.59
C THR A 449 -97.25 34.92 -6.44
N ALA A 450 -97.17 33.66 -6.00
CA ALA A 450 -97.77 32.50 -6.64
C ALA A 450 -99.24 32.25 -6.27
N LEU A 451 -99.81 33.04 -5.36
CA LEU A 451 -101.24 32.97 -5.05
C LEU A 451 -102.05 33.65 -6.17
N PRO A 452 -103.05 32.98 -6.77
CA PRO A 452 -103.95 33.62 -7.72
C PRO A 452 -104.57 34.86 -7.08
N GLN A 453 -104.54 36.02 -7.77
CA GLN A 453 -105.08 37.30 -7.28
C GLN A 453 -106.44 37.17 -6.56
N PRO A 454 -107.43 36.39 -7.06
CA PRO A 454 -108.71 36.22 -6.37
C PRO A 454 -108.58 35.61 -4.96
N LEU A 455 -107.63 34.70 -4.75
CA LEU A 455 -107.37 34.07 -3.45
C LEU A 455 -106.51 34.96 -2.55
N MET A 456 -105.70 35.85 -3.11
CA MET A 456 -105.03 36.90 -2.32
C MET A 456 -106.06 37.86 -1.72
N TYR A 457 -107.02 38.35 -2.52
CA TYR A 457 -108.10 39.19 -2.01
C TYR A 457 -108.99 38.45 -1.00
N LEU A 458 -109.22 37.15 -1.19
CA LEU A 458 -109.95 36.33 -0.22
C LEU A 458 -109.16 36.16 1.08
N ASN A 459 -107.86 35.85 1.03
CA ASN A 459 -107.04 35.72 2.24
C ASN A 459 -106.85 37.05 2.96
N GLN A 460 -106.80 38.17 2.24
CA GLN A 460 -106.77 39.51 2.83
C GLN A 460 -108.12 39.85 3.47
N ALA A 461 -109.24 39.60 2.78
CA ALA A 461 -110.57 39.79 3.34
C ALA A 461 -110.86 38.86 4.54
N VAL A 462 -110.36 37.62 4.53
CA VAL A 462 -110.47 36.68 5.65
C VAL A 462 -109.50 37.06 6.77
N GLY A 463 -108.31 37.54 6.46
CA GLY A 463 -107.37 38.10 7.45
C GLY A 463 -107.96 39.32 8.15
N ASP A 464 -108.51 40.26 7.40
CA ASP A 464 -109.18 41.46 7.89
C ASP A 464 -110.43 41.08 8.71
N ALA A 465 -111.20 40.07 8.26
CA ALA A 465 -112.34 39.53 9.02
C ALA A 465 -111.91 38.81 10.30
N VAL A 466 -110.78 38.08 10.31
CA VAL A 466 -110.25 37.41 11.50
C VAL A 466 -109.71 38.43 12.50
N VAL A 467 -109.10 39.52 12.04
CA VAL A 467 -108.71 40.66 12.89
C VAL A 467 -109.96 41.34 13.48
N LEU A 468 -111.02 41.51 12.69
CA LEU A 468 -112.32 42.03 13.17
C LEU A 468 -113.03 41.10 14.15
N ILE A 469 -112.88 39.78 14.01
CA ILE A 469 -113.51 38.77 14.89
C ILE A 469 -112.69 38.53 16.16
N ARG A 470 -111.36 38.66 16.11
CA ARG A 470 -110.50 38.41 17.28
C ARG A 470 -110.33 39.59 18.23
N GLY A 471 -110.78 40.78 17.85
CA GLY A 471 -110.66 41.93 18.72
C GLY A 471 -109.21 42.39 18.87
N ASP A 472 -109.06 43.68 18.97
CA ASP A 472 -107.79 44.40 19.06
C ASP A 472 -107.18 44.23 20.46
N GLU A 473 -106.68 43.03 20.77
CA GLU A 473 -105.79 42.79 21.91
C GLU A 473 -104.35 42.67 21.41
N THR A 474 -103.79 43.83 21.06
CA THR A 474 -102.38 44.17 21.33
C THR A 474 -102.06 43.82 22.80
N SER A 475 -100.89 43.39 23.25
CA SER A 475 -99.51 43.47 22.79
C SER A 475 -98.68 42.51 23.66
N ASP A 476 -97.40 42.34 23.32
CA ASP A 476 -96.34 41.85 24.22
C ASP A 476 -96.25 40.34 24.49
N PHE A 477 -95.66 39.62 23.52
CA PHE A 477 -94.80 38.48 23.86
C PHE A 477 -93.51 38.53 23.04
N THR A 478 -92.48 39.12 23.66
CA THR A 478 -91.08 38.98 23.24
C THR A 478 -90.61 37.54 23.44
N ASN A 479 -90.04 36.98 22.38
CA ASN A 479 -89.35 35.69 22.35
C ASN A 479 -88.20 35.64 23.37
N VAL A 480 -88.31 34.75 24.36
CA VAL A 480 -87.16 34.20 25.09
C VAL A 480 -86.78 32.89 24.40
N ALA A 481 -85.66 32.89 23.69
CA ALA A 481 -85.03 31.69 23.16
C ALA A 481 -83.88 31.27 24.08
N LEU A 482 -83.96 30.00 24.51
CA LEU A 482 -82.98 29.25 25.27
C LEU A 482 -81.73 28.90 24.42
N ARG A 483 -80.53 29.15 24.99
CA ARG A 483 -79.28 28.33 25.17
C ARG A 483 -78.86 27.28 24.09
N PRO A 484 -77.56 26.87 23.94
CA PRO A 484 -76.60 26.58 25.04
C PRO A 484 -75.05 26.70 24.77
N ASP A 485 -74.28 26.53 25.87
CA ASP A 485 -72.86 26.12 26.06
C ASP A 485 -71.73 27.12 25.72
N ASP A 486 -70.93 27.70 26.63
CA ASP A 486 -70.26 27.29 27.89
C ASP A 486 -69.25 26.13 27.75
N VAL A 487 -67.98 26.45 27.46
CA VAL A 487 -66.80 25.69 27.94
C VAL A 487 -65.73 26.67 28.44
N HIS A 488 -65.26 26.37 29.65
CA HIS A 488 -64.48 27.18 30.60
C HIS A 488 -62.94 27.02 30.40
N PRO A 489 -62.12 28.03 30.75
CA PRO A 489 -60.66 27.93 30.72
C PRO A 489 -60.17 27.10 31.92
N ALA A 490 -59.78 25.85 31.69
CA ALA A 490 -59.16 24.97 32.68
C ALA A 490 -58.34 23.88 31.99
N PHE A 491 -57.35 24.28 31.21
CA PHE A 491 -56.16 23.46 30.93
C PHE A 491 -54.94 24.36 31.13
N ALA A 492 -54.67 24.54 32.42
CA ALA A 492 -53.39 24.95 32.93
C ALA A 492 -52.35 23.84 32.63
N ASP A 493 -51.14 24.32 32.35
CA ASP A 493 -49.83 23.85 32.81
C ASP A 493 -49.39 22.39 32.57
N ASP A 494 -48.21 22.25 31.94
CA ASP A 494 -46.93 21.91 32.61
C ASP A 494 -46.01 20.98 31.77
N LEU A 495 -44.70 21.13 31.99
CA LEU A 495 -43.53 20.32 31.53
C LEU A 495 -42.51 21.02 30.61
N THR A 496 -41.68 21.81 31.30
CA THR A 496 -40.21 21.82 31.28
C THR A 496 -39.51 20.61 30.62
N ALA A 497 -38.49 20.89 29.78
CA ALA A 497 -37.14 20.29 29.85
C ALA A 497 -36.27 20.74 28.66
N GLU A 498 -35.22 21.52 28.96
CA GLU A 498 -34.07 21.71 28.06
C GLU A 498 -33.24 20.41 27.96
N PRO A 499 -32.69 20.05 26.80
CA PRO A 499 -31.59 19.11 26.75
C PRO A 499 -30.25 19.86 26.88
N GLY A 500 -29.65 19.74 28.06
CA GLY A 500 -28.24 20.02 28.27
C GLY A 500 -27.38 19.09 27.40
N VAL A 501 -26.49 19.70 26.63
CA VAL A 501 -25.50 19.01 25.80
C VAL A 501 -24.35 18.57 26.70
N ASP A 502 -24.26 17.26 26.93
CA ASP A 502 -23.20 16.60 27.68
C ASP A 502 -21.99 16.37 26.75
N LEU A 503 -20.95 17.20 26.89
CA LEU A 503 -19.67 17.02 26.21
C LEU A 503 -18.81 16.03 27.01
N GLY A 504 -18.97 14.74 26.70
CA GLY A 504 -18.08 13.68 27.14
C GLY A 504 -16.67 13.86 26.54
N THR A 505 -15.75 14.38 27.35
CA THR A 505 -14.31 14.34 27.09
C THR A 505 -13.80 12.91 27.28
N ASN A 506 -13.57 12.18 26.19
CA ASN A 506 -12.73 10.99 26.19
C ASN A 506 -11.26 11.43 26.25
N GLY A 507 -10.72 11.48 27.46
CA GLY A 507 -9.27 11.50 27.69
C GLY A 507 -8.68 10.13 27.33
N THR A 508 -8.03 10.05 26.18
CA THR A 508 -7.08 8.97 25.87
C THR A 508 -5.69 9.51 26.23
N ALA A 509 -5.15 9.05 27.35
CA ALA A 509 -3.75 9.28 27.70
C ALA A 509 -2.94 8.09 27.21
N VAL A 510 -1.95 8.41 26.37
CA VAL A 510 -0.76 7.60 26.06
C VAL A 510 0.24 7.76 27.21
#